data_AF-A0A959Z1L5-F1
#
_entry.id   AF-A0A959Z1L5-F1
#
_cell.length_a   1.000
_cell.length_b   1.000
_cell.length_c   1.000
_cell.angle_alpha   90.00
_cell.angle_beta   90.00
_cell.angle_gamma   90.00
#
_symmetry.space_group_name_H-M   'P 1'
#
loop_
_entity.id
_entity.type
_entity.pdbx_description
1 polymer ?
#
loop_
_entity_poly.entity_id
_entity_poly.type
_entity_poly.pdbx_seq_one_letter_code
_entity_poly.pdbx_strand_id
1 'polypeptide(L)' 'TNELGALKCTKRAVLEPLVVALAPFAPHIAEELWERLHPEKYASAAYKGVLEEPWPVHDPQYLVEDSFS' A
#
# COMPACT_ATOMS: atom_id res chain seq x y z
N THR A 1 -17.44 3.73 5.19
CA THR A 1 -16.39 2.78 4.76
C THR A 1 -16.08 3.07 3.30
N ASN A 2 -14.81 3.05 2.88
CA ASN A 2 -14.45 3.29 1.47
C ASN A 2 -14.70 2.02 0.61
N GLU A 3 -14.51 2.15 -0.70
CA GLU A 3 -14.66 1.05 -1.67
C GLU A 3 -13.79 -0.17 -1.33
N LEU A 4 -12.54 0.04 -0.92
CA LEU A 4 -11.64 -1.04 -0.51
C LEU A 4 -12.19 -1.84 0.69
N GLY A 5 -12.78 -1.15 1.66
CA GLY A 5 -13.43 -1.78 2.81
C GLY A 5 -14.73 -2.49 2.42
N ALA A 6 -15.52 -1.94 1.48
CA ALA A 6 -16.70 -2.62 0.95
C ALA A 6 -16.33 -3.92 0.20
N LEU A 7 -15.23 -3.90 -0.55
CA LEU A 7 -14.67 -5.05 -1.26
C LEU A 7 -13.92 -6.04 -0.36
N LYS A 8 -13.78 -5.73 0.95
CA LYS A 8 -12.96 -6.51 1.90
C LYS A 8 -11.55 -6.78 1.35
N CYS A 9 -10.94 -5.78 0.73
CA CYS A 9 -9.65 -5.93 0.06
C CYS A 9 -8.53 -6.24 1.08
N THR A 10 -7.91 -7.40 0.93
CA THR A 10 -6.71 -7.83 1.68
C THR A 10 -5.52 -8.07 0.76
N LYS A 11 -5.60 -7.64 -0.49
CA LYS A 11 -4.56 -7.84 -1.50
C LYS A 11 -3.37 -6.95 -1.20
N ARG A 12 -2.26 -7.56 -0.79
CA ARG A 12 -1.01 -6.86 -0.45
C ARG A 12 -0.54 -5.92 -1.57
N ALA A 13 -0.59 -6.37 -2.83
CA ALA A 13 -0.20 -5.57 -4.00
C ALA A 13 -0.97 -4.25 -4.18
N VAL A 14 -2.17 -4.12 -3.58
CA VAL A 14 -2.95 -2.86 -3.59
C VAL A 14 -2.67 -2.03 -2.34
N LEU A 15 -2.48 -2.69 -1.20
CA LEU A 15 -2.29 -2.03 0.09
C LEU A 15 -0.87 -1.45 0.26
N GLU A 16 0.16 -2.10 -0.29
CA GLU A 16 1.54 -1.60 -0.27
C GLU A 16 1.67 -0.19 -0.89
N PRO A 17 1.29 0.05 -2.16
CA PRO A 17 1.41 1.38 -2.76
C PRO A 17 0.52 2.42 -2.07
N LEU A 18 -0.62 2.01 -1.52
CA LEU A 18 -1.49 2.90 -0.73
C LEU A 18 -0.79 3.37 0.56
N VAL A 19 -0.10 2.46 1.26
CA VAL A 19 0.62 2.76 2.50
C VAL A 19 1.82 3.66 2.23
N VAL A 20 2.55 3.45 1.13
CA VAL A 20 3.62 4.37 0.70
C VAL A 20 3.05 5.76 0.38
N ALA A 21 1.94 5.84 -0.36
CA ALA A 21 1.31 7.12 -0.68
C ALA A 21 0.75 7.86 0.56
N LEU A 22 0.42 7.12 1.62
CA LEU A 22 -0.05 7.67 2.90
C LEU A 22 1.09 8.25 3.75
N ALA A 23 2.32 7.77 3.58
CA ALA A 23 3.45 8.10 4.45
C ALA A 23 3.72 9.61 4.63
N PRO A 24 3.61 10.48 3.60
CA PRO A 24 3.78 11.92 3.77
C PRO A 24 2.73 12.59 4.66
N PHE A 25 1.55 11.98 4.80
CA PHE A 25 0.43 12.53 5.58
C PHE A 25 0.36 11.96 6.99
N ALA A 26 0.71 10.69 7.17
CA ALA A 26 0.63 9.98 8.45
C ALA A 26 1.78 8.98 8.60
N PRO A 27 3.02 9.45 8.84
CA PRO A 27 4.22 8.60 8.81
C PRO A 27 4.18 7.46 9.83
N HIS A 28 3.75 7.73 11.07
CA HIS A 28 3.69 6.71 12.12
C HIS A 28 2.67 5.61 11.80
N ILE A 29 1.50 5.98 11.29
CA ILE A 29 0.45 5.02 10.91
C ILE A 29 0.90 4.21 9.69
N ALA A 30 1.52 4.86 8.71
CA ALA A 30 2.04 4.18 7.52
C ALA A 30 3.09 3.12 7.92
N GLU A 31 3.99 3.44 8.85
CA GLU A 31 5.00 2.50 9.35
C GLU A 31 4.35 1.29 10.04
N GLU A 32 3.41 1.50 10.98
CA GLU A 32 2.71 0.39 11.65
C GLU A 32 1.95 -0.52 10.67
N LEU A 33 1.36 0.06 9.62
CA LEU A 33 0.69 -0.71 8.57
C LEU A 33 1.70 -1.48 7.71
N TRP A 34 2.85 -0.89 7.41
CA TRP A 34 3.92 -1.53 6.66
C TRP A 34 4.50 -2.74 7.40
N GLU A 35 4.71 -2.62 8.72
CA GLU A 35 5.13 -3.73 9.58
C GLU A 35 4.15 -4.91 9.51
N ARG A 36 2.84 -4.62 9.55
CA ARG A 36 1.79 -5.65 9.44
C ARG A 36 1.70 -6.29 8.06
N LEU A 37 2.07 -5.56 7.01
CA LEU A 37 2.13 -6.09 5.64
C LEU A 37 3.35 -7.00 5.46
N HIS A 38 4.45 -6.75 6.17
CA HIS A 38 5.73 -7.48 6.06
C HIS A 38 6.25 -8.04 7.41
N PRO A 39 5.47 -8.86 8.12
CA PRO A 39 5.86 -9.36 9.45
C PRO A 39 7.18 -10.16 9.42
N GLU A 40 7.45 -10.86 8.31
CA GLU A 40 8.68 -11.63 8.12
C GLU A 40 9.94 -10.78 7.95
N LYS A 41 9.80 -9.56 7.41
CA LYS A 41 10.94 -8.67 7.15
C LYS A 41 11.29 -7.83 8.37
N TYR A 42 10.32 -7.56 9.24
CA TYR A 42 10.51 -6.74 10.43
C TYR A 42 11.55 -7.30 11.41
N ALA A 43 11.58 -8.62 11.58
CA ALA A 43 12.57 -9.29 12.43
C ALA A 43 13.95 -9.47 11.75
N SER A 44 14.10 -9.06 10.49
CA SER A 44 15.33 -9.22 9.73
C SER A 44 16.20 -7.96 9.81
N ALA A 45 17.52 -8.13 9.84
CA ALA A 45 18.48 -7.01 9.75
C ALA A 45 18.40 -6.24 8.42
N ALA A 46 17.58 -6.70 7.47
CA ALA A 46 17.36 -6.10 6.16
C ALA A 46 16.02 -5.33 6.07
N TYR A 47 15.39 -5.03 7.22
CA TYR A 47 14.18 -4.21 7.25
C TYR A 47 14.42 -2.84 6.60
N LYS A 48 13.48 -2.43 5.75
CA LYS A 48 13.40 -1.08 5.18
C LYS A 48 12.02 -0.54 5.50
N GLY A 49 11.98 0.62 6.14
CA GLY A 49 10.73 1.27 6.53
C GLY A 49 9.95 1.79 5.32
N VAL A 50 8.69 2.17 5.52
CA VAL A 50 7.85 2.69 4.43
C VAL A 50 8.43 3.97 3.83
N LEU A 51 9.18 4.74 4.62
CA LEU A 51 9.79 6.00 4.22
C LEU A 51 11.00 5.82 3.27
N GLU A 52 11.57 4.62 3.22
CA GLU A 52 12.67 4.28 2.31
C GLU A 52 12.17 3.68 0.99
N GLU A 53 10.88 3.38 0.89
CA GLU A 53 10.29 2.80 -0.31
C GLU A 53 10.08 3.88 -1.39
N PRO A 54 10.42 3.62 -2.66
CA PRO A 54 10.13 4.55 -3.75
C PRO A 54 8.65 4.85 -3.88
N TRP A 55 8.36 6.07 -4.33
CA TRP A 55 6.99 6.48 -4.63
C TRP A 55 6.33 5.54 -5.66
N PRO A 56 5.05 5.17 -5.49
CA PRO A 56 4.36 4.26 -6.41
C PRO A 56 4.37 4.77 -7.85
N VAL A 57 4.68 3.87 -8.78
CA VAL A 57 4.67 4.19 -10.22
C VAL A 57 3.22 4.18 -10.72
N HIS A 58 2.84 5.25 -11.41
CA HIS A 58 1.55 5.33 -12.09
C HIS A 58 1.55 4.42 -13.32
N ASP A 59 0.61 3.48 -13.37
CA ASP A 59 0.35 2.63 -14.52
C ASP A 59 -0.98 3.04 -15.19
N PRO A 60 -0.94 3.62 -16.40
CA PRO A 60 -2.13 4.07 -17.13
C PRO A 60 -3.15 2.95 -17.41
N GLN A 61 -2.73 1.68 -17.39
CA GLN A 61 -3.62 0.55 -17.67
C GLN A 61 -4.74 0.43 -16.63
N TYR A 62 -4.50 0.87 -15.39
CA TYR A 62 -5.51 0.85 -14.32
C TYR A 62 -6.54 1.99 -14.41
N LEU A 63 -6.39 2.92 -15.36
CA LEU A 63 -7.36 3.99 -15.62
C LEU A 63 -8.36 3.65 -16.74
N VAL A 64 -8.17 2.53 -17.43
CA VAL A 64 -9.09 2.10 -18.49
C VAL A 64 -10.35 1.54 -17.84
N GLU A 65 -11.47 2.22 -18.06
CA GLU A 65 -12.78 1.77 -17.57
C GLU A 65 -13.39 0.78 -18.56
N ASP A 66 -13.79 -0.39 -18.07
CA ASP A 66 -14.62 -1.32 -18.83
C ASP A 66 -16.09 -0.93 -18.71
N SER A 67 -16.60 -0.20 -19.70
CA SER A 67 -18.04 0.09 -19.81
C SER A 67 -18.74 -1.00 -20.64
N PHE A 68 -19.48 -1.89 -19.99
CA PHE A 68 -20.45 -2.75 -20.67
C PHE A 68 -21.80 -2.04 -20.65
N SER A 69 -22.24 -1.58 -21.83
CA SER A 69 -23.60 -1.06 -22.04
C SER A 69 -24.59 -2.21 -22.23
#